data_AF-A0A847SLC0-F1
#
_entry.id   AF-A0A847SLC0-F1
#
_cell.length_a   1.000
_cell.length_b   1.000
_cell.length_c   1.000
_cell.angle_alpha   90.00
_cell.angle_beta   90.00
_cell.angle_gamma   90.00
#
_symmetry.space_group_name_H-M   'P 1'
#
loop_
_entity.id
_entity.type
_entity.pdbx_description
1 polymer ?
#
loop_
_entity_poly.entity_id
_entity_poly.type
_entity_poly.pdbx_seq_one_letter_code
_entity_poly.pdbx_strand_id
1 'polypeptide(L)'
;MLREFQIVPAQQALNQHQVHIKVLESEEAFMDMVGTDGYFYVHKGDLHLAGDLILDTDKLDKMPDGRPPLGFVVIGHLTVDGGILNEEGDYGPFLYVAGNLTCRNLLIGGSPVRVEGNVKVDEMIMLHYNHGWMRCDGVITAPIMIVEDYYLMPFRKEISQFYYNDRDPESPEANQCGESEDGDPVISDNLRVLLSNPMTTDLEEIRRDLAAGESVVQPLERTLEYWRTKVRRNWRDLKRVPMEMRTNNLCHEAMAYYIGALQYFPPGAITAELATAAATRDGKALRYLPPELITRELCYIAAEHGAILKYDIPERLYEHALLCTVIKNNDWQMEHVPLVFITEDMLVLYVKSGRGAWLDRYCQQAGVSKQKVLERVMADDIKYLENIFNWHLSPATYAYAQQRYDKPEYAEMWEALHQRFARKIGRLSTPPL
;
A
#
# COMPACT_ATOMS: atom_id res chain seq x y z
N MET A 1 21.57 -6.99 23.65
CA MET A 1 20.68 -5.98 24.24
C MET A 1 19.80 -6.55 25.34
N LEU A 2 19.00 -7.57 25.06
CA LEU A 2 18.07 -8.16 26.05
C LEU A 2 18.74 -8.83 27.27
N ARG A 3 20.06 -9.06 27.22
CA ARG A 3 20.83 -9.65 28.34
C ARG A 3 20.89 -8.77 29.58
N GLU A 4 20.68 -7.47 29.43
CA GLU A 4 20.61 -6.54 30.56
C GLU A 4 19.27 -6.68 31.32
N PHE A 5 18.27 -7.31 30.71
CA PHE A 5 16.96 -7.50 31.33
C PHE A 5 16.82 -8.89 31.93
N GLN A 6 16.20 -8.94 33.10
CA GLN A 6 15.70 -10.18 33.68
C GLN A 6 14.34 -10.50 33.07
N ILE A 7 14.16 -11.72 32.58
CA ILE A 7 12.86 -12.21 32.14
C ILE A 7 12.08 -12.67 33.37
N VAL A 8 10.98 -11.98 33.68
CA VAL A 8 10.18 -12.21 34.89
C VAL A 8 8.73 -12.51 34.47
N PRO A 9 8.12 -13.62 34.97
CA PRO A 9 6.70 -13.88 34.75
C PRO A 9 5.86 -12.69 35.21
N ALA A 10 4.82 -12.33 34.45
CA ALA A 10 4.06 -11.11 34.71
C ALA A 10 3.49 -11.05 36.13
N GLN A 11 2.91 -12.15 36.61
CA GLN A 11 2.38 -12.26 37.98
C GLN A 11 3.43 -11.96 39.06
N GLN A 12 4.68 -12.40 38.83
CA GLN A 12 5.77 -12.12 39.77
C GLN A 12 6.15 -10.64 39.74
N ALA A 13 6.24 -10.03 38.55
CA ALA A 13 6.59 -8.62 38.42
C ALA A 13 5.52 -7.69 39.01
N LEU A 14 4.24 -8.03 38.86
CA LEU A 14 3.11 -7.31 39.45
C LEU A 14 3.24 -7.26 40.98
N ASN A 15 3.55 -8.39 41.61
CA ASN A 15 3.73 -8.49 43.06
C ASN A 15 4.98 -7.76 43.56
N GLN A 16 6.08 -7.80 42.79
CA GLN A 16 7.37 -7.27 43.23
C GLN A 16 7.56 -5.77 42.93
N HIS A 17 6.90 -5.27 41.88
CA HIS A 17 7.17 -3.94 41.31
C HIS A 17 5.93 -3.07 41.12
N GLN A 18 4.73 -3.59 41.41
CA GLN A 18 3.46 -2.86 41.30
C GLN A 18 3.26 -2.21 39.93
N VAL A 19 3.72 -2.89 38.87
CA VAL A 19 3.74 -2.37 37.49
C VAL A 19 2.33 -1.98 37.01
N HIS A 20 1.29 -2.72 37.41
CA HIS A 20 -0.10 -2.44 37.06
C HIS A 20 -0.57 -1.03 37.45
N ILE A 21 -0.26 -0.57 38.67
CA ILE A 21 -0.64 0.77 39.17
C ILE A 21 0.23 1.86 38.53
N LYS A 22 1.44 1.49 38.10
CA LYS A 22 2.44 2.41 37.57
C LYS A 22 2.36 2.61 36.07
N VAL A 23 1.59 1.80 35.35
CA VAL A 23 1.49 1.86 33.88
C VAL A 23 0.12 2.37 33.47
N LEU A 24 -0.96 1.80 34.01
CA LEU A 24 -2.33 2.18 33.69
C LEU A 24 -3.06 2.79 34.89
N GLU A 25 -4.17 3.47 34.64
CA GLU A 25 -4.92 4.24 35.66
C GLU A 25 -5.57 3.36 36.73
N SER A 26 -5.75 2.07 36.44
CA SER A 26 -6.28 1.08 37.38
C SER A 26 -5.74 -0.33 37.09
N GLU A 27 -5.82 -1.20 38.09
CA GLU A 27 -5.52 -2.63 37.94
C GLU A 27 -6.45 -3.30 36.91
N GLU A 28 -7.74 -2.93 36.90
CA GLU A 28 -8.73 -3.43 35.94
C GLU A 28 -8.34 -3.11 34.50
N ALA A 29 -7.98 -1.85 34.22
CA ALA A 29 -7.50 -1.44 32.90
C ALA A 29 -6.23 -2.19 32.49
N PHE A 30 -5.33 -2.46 33.44
CA PHE A 30 -4.13 -3.25 33.17
C PHE A 30 -4.46 -4.71 32.82
N MET A 31 -5.40 -5.33 33.53
CA MET A 31 -5.78 -6.71 33.29
C MET A 31 -6.49 -6.87 31.94
N ASP A 32 -7.28 -5.88 31.52
CA ASP A 32 -7.98 -5.89 30.23
C ASP A 32 -7.03 -5.64 29.05
N MET A 33 -6.07 -4.72 29.18
CA MET A 33 -5.19 -4.33 28.06
C MET A 33 -3.92 -5.17 27.94
N VAL A 34 -3.35 -5.63 29.07
CA VAL A 34 -2.06 -6.34 29.11
C VAL A 34 -2.23 -7.75 29.68
N GLY A 35 -2.96 -7.87 30.78
CA GLY A 35 -3.14 -9.14 31.48
C GLY A 35 -1.87 -9.65 32.16
N THR A 36 -1.88 -10.93 32.57
CA THR A 36 -0.77 -11.58 33.28
C THR A 36 -0.22 -12.81 32.58
N ASP A 37 -0.73 -13.13 31.38
CA ASP A 37 -0.32 -14.30 30.63
C ASP A 37 0.89 -14.02 29.74
N GLY A 38 2.06 -13.88 30.37
CA GLY A 38 3.31 -13.63 29.66
C GLY A 38 4.43 -13.17 30.59
N TYR A 39 5.40 -12.47 30.00
CA TYR A 39 6.64 -12.10 30.67
C TYR A 39 6.97 -10.63 30.48
N PHE A 40 7.65 -10.05 31.47
CA PHE A 40 8.30 -8.75 31.34
C PHE A 40 9.81 -8.89 31.28
N TYR A 41 10.42 -7.99 30.52
CA TYR A 41 11.84 -7.67 30.61
C TYR A 41 12.02 -6.61 31.71
N VAL A 42 12.63 -6.97 32.84
CA VAL A 42 12.78 -6.10 34.01
C VAL A 42 14.24 -5.78 34.28
N HIS A 43 14.56 -4.49 34.46
CA HIS A 43 15.86 -4.02 34.92
C HIS A 43 15.70 -3.14 36.16
N LYS A 44 16.58 -3.32 37.16
CA LYS A 44 16.57 -2.54 38.42
C LYS A 44 17.83 -1.69 38.49
N GLY A 45 17.64 -0.39 38.74
CA GLY A 45 18.71 0.60 38.65
C GLY A 45 18.78 1.23 37.27
N ASP A 46 19.83 2.04 37.08
CA ASP A 46 20.04 2.78 35.85
C ASP A 46 20.58 1.88 34.75
N LEU A 47 19.97 1.95 33.57
CA LEU A 47 20.28 1.13 32.42
C LEU A 47 20.81 1.99 31.28
N HIS A 48 21.93 1.55 30.69
CA HIS A 48 22.48 2.11 29.46
C HIS A 48 22.56 1.04 28.38
N LEU A 49 21.98 1.32 27.20
CA LEU A 49 22.02 0.46 26.02
C LEU A 49 22.78 1.15 24.88
N ALA A 50 23.81 0.49 24.35
CA ALA A 50 24.69 1.05 23.31
C ALA A 50 24.11 1.03 21.87
N GLY A 51 22.87 0.57 21.67
CA GLY A 51 22.23 0.46 20.35
C GLY A 51 20.72 0.69 20.44
N ASP A 52 19.95 0.28 19.43
CA ASP A 52 18.50 0.55 19.39
C ASP A 52 17.67 -0.41 20.26
N LEU A 53 16.86 0.09 21.19
CA LEU A 53 15.86 -0.71 21.91
C LEU A 53 14.66 -1.01 21.01
N ILE A 54 14.58 -2.23 20.51
CA ILE A 54 13.48 -2.70 19.67
C ILE A 54 12.31 -3.13 20.53
N LEU A 55 11.12 -2.65 20.20
CA LEU A 55 9.85 -3.00 20.82
C LEU A 55 8.96 -3.83 19.89
N ASP A 56 9.18 -3.85 18.57
CA ASP A 56 8.39 -4.71 17.67
C ASP A 56 8.49 -6.19 18.07
N THR A 57 7.38 -6.80 18.47
CA THR A 57 7.39 -8.12 19.12
C THR A 57 7.88 -9.25 18.22
N ASP A 58 7.72 -9.12 16.90
CA ASP A 58 8.20 -10.09 15.91
C ASP A 58 9.73 -10.13 15.80
N LYS A 59 10.41 -9.06 16.27
CA LYS A 59 11.87 -8.95 16.33
C LYS A 59 12.45 -9.33 17.70
N LEU A 60 11.61 -9.65 18.68
CA LEU A 60 12.04 -10.05 20.03
C LEU A 60 12.30 -11.56 20.13
N ASP A 61 13.18 -11.93 21.06
CA ASP A 61 13.44 -13.33 21.39
C ASP A 61 12.17 -13.99 21.97
N LYS A 62 11.94 -15.27 21.63
CA LYS A 62 10.85 -16.05 22.21
C LYS A 62 11.06 -16.23 23.72
N MET A 63 9.97 -16.11 24.48
CA MET A 63 9.99 -16.36 25.92
C MET A 63 10.17 -17.85 26.26
N PRO A 64 10.60 -18.18 27.50
CA PRO A 64 10.96 -19.54 27.90
C PRO A 64 9.93 -20.64 27.62
N ASP A 65 8.63 -20.31 27.65
CA ASP A 65 7.53 -21.25 27.41
C ASP A 65 6.65 -20.86 26.20
N GLY A 66 7.10 -19.91 25.39
CA GLY A 66 6.41 -19.46 24.17
C GLY A 66 5.31 -18.42 24.37
N ARG A 67 5.01 -18.00 25.61
CA ARG A 67 4.08 -16.89 25.88
C ARG A 67 4.65 -15.52 25.47
N PRO A 68 3.81 -14.48 25.30
CA PRO A 68 4.28 -13.22 24.74
C PRO A 68 5.17 -12.39 25.71
N PRO A 69 6.08 -11.56 25.16
CA PRO A 69 6.63 -10.41 25.88
C PRO A 69 5.54 -9.35 26.05
N LEU A 70 5.18 -9.05 27.29
CA LEU A 70 4.14 -8.07 27.61
C LEU A 70 4.68 -6.65 27.76
N GLY A 71 5.97 -6.48 28.08
CA GLY A 71 6.53 -5.17 28.38
C GLY A 71 7.97 -5.13 28.84
N PHE A 72 8.55 -3.94 28.79
CA PHE A 72 9.85 -3.56 29.33
C PHE A 72 9.66 -2.65 30.54
N VAL A 73 10.35 -2.97 31.64
CA VAL A 73 10.24 -2.26 32.92
C VAL A 73 11.64 -1.87 33.39
N VAL A 74 11.94 -0.58 33.40
CA VAL A 74 13.20 -0.03 33.95
C VAL A 74 12.90 0.74 35.24
N ILE A 75 13.34 0.19 36.37
CA ILE A 75 13.19 0.80 37.69
C ILE A 75 14.43 1.66 37.97
N GLY A 76 14.57 2.73 37.20
CA GLY A 76 15.72 3.65 37.22
C GLY A 76 15.72 4.54 35.97
N HIS A 77 16.87 5.12 35.66
CA HIS A 77 17.09 5.87 34.42
C HIS A 77 17.30 4.93 33.22
N LEU A 78 16.81 5.30 32.04
CA LEU A 78 17.08 4.59 30.79
C LEU A 78 17.83 5.52 29.83
N THR A 79 19.03 5.12 29.44
CA THR A 79 19.81 5.77 28.37
C THR A 79 19.98 4.78 27.21
N VAL A 80 19.65 5.21 26.00
CA VAL A 80 19.78 4.40 24.77
C VAL A 80 20.55 5.23 23.75
N ASP A 81 21.75 4.79 23.35
CA ASP A 81 22.57 5.54 22.38
C ASP A 81 21.90 5.60 21.00
N GLY A 82 21.08 4.58 20.68
CA GLY A 82 20.28 4.49 19.47
C GLY A 82 18.85 5.00 19.64
N GLY A 83 17.94 4.43 18.85
CA GLY A 83 16.51 4.67 18.93
C GLY A 83 15.79 3.73 19.89
N ILE A 84 14.61 4.13 20.35
CA ILE A 84 13.61 3.22 20.92
C ILE A 84 12.53 3.07 19.86
N LEU A 85 12.35 1.85 19.34
CA LEU A 85 11.72 1.62 18.03
C LEU A 85 10.55 0.64 18.11
N ASN A 86 9.36 1.14 17.78
CA ASN A 86 8.16 0.36 17.48
C ASN A 86 7.57 0.90 16.16
N GLU A 87 7.84 0.23 15.04
CA GLU A 87 7.28 0.57 13.72
C GLU A 87 5.86 0.02 13.55
N GLU A 88 5.55 -1.09 14.22
CA GLU A 88 4.21 -1.68 14.25
C GLU A 88 3.21 -0.72 14.91
N GLY A 89 2.15 -0.38 14.18
CA GLY A 89 1.14 0.58 14.63
C GLY A 89 0.08 -0.06 15.51
N ASP A 90 -0.24 -1.34 15.29
CA ASP A 90 -1.39 -1.96 15.93
C ASP A 90 -1.12 -2.46 17.36
N TYR A 91 0.13 -2.81 17.66
CA TYR A 91 0.50 -3.40 18.94
C TYR A 91 1.99 -3.22 19.24
N GLY A 92 2.32 -3.45 20.51
CA GLY A 92 3.69 -3.55 20.97
C GLY A 92 3.72 -3.81 22.49
N PRO A 93 4.86 -4.30 23.02
CA PRO A 93 5.04 -4.43 24.45
C PRO A 93 5.03 -3.04 25.06
N PHE A 94 4.49 -2.90 26.27
CA PHE A 94 4.57 -1.60 26.93
C PHE A 94 6.02 -1.28 27.31
N LEU A 95 6.35 0.00 27.44
CA LEU A 95 7.61 0.47 28.01
C LEU A 95 7.33 1.34 29.24
N TYR A 96 7.89 0.97 30.40
CA TYR A 96 7.83 1.75 31.62
C TYR A 96 9.24 2.13 32.11
N VAL A 97 9.44 3.42 32.37
CA VAL A 97 10.68 3.95 32.96
C VAL A 97 10.35 4.80 34.17
N ALA A 98 10.83 4.37 35.35
CA ALA A 98 10.57 5.06 36.63
C ALA A 98 11.38 6.37 36.79
N GLY A 99 12.43 6.57 36.00
CA GLY A 99 13.24 7.78 35.99
C GLY A 99 13.21 8.51 34.65
N ASN A 100 14.28 9.26 34.39
CA ASN A 100 14.51 9.89 33.08
C ASN A 100 14.79 8.88 31.97
N LEU A 101 14.33 9.19 30.77
CA LEU A 101 14.62 8.50 29.52
C LEU A 101 15.46 9.41 28.61
N THR A 102 16.56 8.91 28.08
CA THR A 102 17.35 9.58 27.03
C THR A 102 17.57 8.64 25.85
N CYS A 103 17.28 9.09 24.65
CA CYS A 103 17.61 8.36 23.43
C CYS A 103 17.92 9.27 22.24
N ARG A 104 18.49 8.72 21.17
CA ARG A 104 18.70 9.49 19.93
C ARG A 104 17.38 9.76 19.22
N ASN A 105 16.60 8.70 19.00
CA ASN A 105 15.30 8.75 18.32
C ASN A 105 14.25 7.98 19.12
N LEU A 106 12.99 8.42 19.06
CA LEU A 106 11.87 7.72 19.67
C LEU A 106 10.78 7.53 18.62
N LEU A 107 10.65 6.30 18.11
CA LEU A 107 9.59 5.91 17.18
C LEU A 107 8.63 4.98 17.91
N ILE A 108 7.39 5.41 18.10
CA ILE A 108 6.38 4.63 18.80
C ILE A 108 5.09 4.54 17.98
N GLY A 109 4.73 3.30 17.63
CA GLY A 109 3.42 2.92 17.14
C GLY A 109 2.55 2.38 18.27
N GLY A 110 2.08 1.13 18.14
CA GLY A 110 1.11 0.53 19.06
C GLY A 110 1.57 0.31 20.50
N SER A 111 2.86 0.45 20.82
CA SER A 111 3.41 0.29 22.16
C SER A 111 2.93 1.37 23.13
N PRO A 112 2.32 1.01 24.28
CA PRO A 112 2.08 1.95 25.37
C PRO A 112 3.41 2.36 26.05
N VAL A 113 3.63 3.65 26.28
CA VAL A 113 4.87 4.16 26.89
C VAL A 113 4.57 5.07 28.07
N ARG A 114 5.19 4.79 29.22
CA ARG A 114 5.14 5.68 30.39
C ARG A 114 6.53 5.97 30.94
N VAL A 115 6.82 7.26 31.11
CA VAL A 115 8.04 7.77 31.74
C VAL A 115 7.66 8.69 32.89
N GLU A 116 8.09 8.36 34.11
CA GLU A 116 7.81 9.18 35.31
C GLU A 116 8.72 10.42 35.39
N GLY A 117 9.93 10.33 34.82
CA GLY A 117 10.89 11.44 34.75
C GLY A 117 10.81 12.27 33.47
N ASN A 118 11.91 12.93 33.14
CA ASN A 118 12.05 13.68 31.89
C ASN A 118 12.36 12.75 30.71
N VAL A 119 11.84 13.11 29.54
CA VAL A 119 12.20 12.48 28.26
C VAL A 119 13.07 13.44 27.48
N LYS A 120 14.28 13.03 27.17
CA LYS A 120 15.19 13.76 26.28
C LYS A 120 15.47 12.94 25.04
N VAL A 121 15.14 13.50 23.87
CA VAL A 121 15.43 12.88 22.59
C VAL A 121 16.34 13.81 21.79
N ASP A 122 17.48 13.29 21.34
CA ASP A 122 18.52 14.12 20.73
C ASP A 122 18.21 14.53 19.29
N GLU A 123 17.35 13.80 18.57
CA GLU A 123 16.98 14.09 17.18
C GLU A 123 15.45 14.21 16.99
N MET A 124 14.73 13.09 16.96
CA MET A 124 13.31 13.07 16.58
C MET A 124 12.46 12.15 17.46
N ILE A 125 11.30 12.67 17.87
CA ILE A 125 10.17 11.87 18.36
C ILE A 125 9.15 11.75 17.23
N MET A 126 8.76 10.52 16.90
CA MET A 126 7.66 10.22 16.00
C MET A 126 6.71 9.24 16.68
N LEU A 127 5.48 9.68 16.94
CA LEU A 127 4.41 8.87 17.48
C LEU A 127 3.35 8.70 16.40
N HIS A 128 2.97 7.48 16.06
CA HIS A 128 2.04 7.23 14.96
C HIS A 128 0.98 6.19 15.31
N TYR A 129 -0.22 6.36 14.79
CA TYR A 129 -1.33 5.39 14.84
C TYR A 129 -1.97 5.17 16.22
N ASN A 130 -3.31 5.15 16.27
CA ASN A 130 -4.06 5.37 17.51
C ASN A 130 -4.20 4.18 18.49
N HIS A 131 -3.52 3.05 18.27
CA HIS A 131 -3.63 1.88 19.15
C HIS A 131 -2.70 1.91 20.37
N GLY A 132 -1.76 2.86 20.42
CA GLY A 132 -0.89 3.10 21.57
C GLY A 132 -1.19 4.41 22.30
N TRP A 133 -0.43 4.66 23.36
CA TRP A 133 -0.40 5.95 24.05
C TRP A 133 0.96 6.22 24.68
N MET A 134 1.30 7.49 24.85
CA MET A 134 2.52 7.91 25.56
C MET A 134 2.18 8.89 26.67
N ARG A 135 2.67 8.61 27.88
CA ARG A 135 2.59 9.51 29.05
C ARG A 135 3.97 9.85 29.56
N CYS A 136 4.21 11.14 29.78
CA CYS A 136 5.41 11.66 30.42
C CYS A 136 5.01 12.57 31.57
N ASP A 137 5.37 12.19 32.80
CA ASP A 137 5.06 12.96 34.00
C ASP A 137 6.08 14.13 34.22
N GLY A 138 7.23 14.09 33.54
CA GLY A 138 8.21 15.19 33.47
C GLY A 138 8.15 16.03 32.20
N VAL A 139 9.28 16.62 31.80
CA VAL A 139 9.41 17.43 30.58
C VAL A 139 9.88 16.57 29.41
N ILE A 140 9.17 16.66 28.28
CA ILE A 140 9.62 16.11 26.98
C ILE A 140 10.44 17.18 26.25
N THR A 141 11.69 16.86 25.88
CA THR A 141 12.58 17.73 25.12
C THR A 141 13.05 17.03 23.85
N ALA A 142 12.90 17.69 22.70
CA ALA A 142 13.42 17.22 21.41
C ALA A 142 13.61 18.38 20.42
N PRO A 143 14.50 18.24 19.42
CA PRO A 143 14.50 19.12 18.25
C PRO A 143 13.21 19.02 17.45
N ILE A 144 12.82 17.79 17.12
CA ILE A 144 11.67 17.51 16.25
C ILE A 144 10.70 16.56 16.96
N MET A 145 9.41 16.88 16.92
CA MET A 145 8.36 16.00 17.40
C MET A 145 7.18 15.98 16.43
N ILE A 146 6.81 14.77 16.01
CA ILE A 146 5.71 14.45 15.09
C ILE A 146 4.77 13.51 15.83
N VAL A 147 3.49 13.85 15.86
CA VAL A 147 2.42 13.04 16.45
C VAL A 147 1.32 12.94 15.39
N GLU A 148 1.11 11.74 14.86
CA GLU A 148 0.14 11.46 13.81
C GLU A 148 -0.84 10.40 14.30
N ASP A 149 -2.09 10.79 14.51
CA ASP A 149 -3.15 9.95 15.03
C ASP A 149 -2.81 9.24 16.35
N TYR A 150 -1.98 9.84 17.22
CA TYR A 150 -1.49 9.20 18.45
C TYR A 150 -2.01 9.84 19.74
N TYR A 151 -2.17 9.06 20.81
CA TYR A 151 -2.56 9.58 22.12
C TYR A 151 -1.34 9.99 22.96
N LEU A 152 -1.02 11.28 22.96
CA LEU A 152 0.06 11.86 23.77
C LEU A 152 -0.50 12.57 25.01
N MET A 153 0.06 12.27 26.19
CA MET A 153 -0.26 12.88 27.48
C MET A 153 1.00 13.47 28.13
N PRO A 154 1.44 14.67 27.73
CA PRO A 154 2.64 15.30 28.27
C PRO A 154 2.29 16.18 29.47
N PHE A 155 3.08 16.13 30.55
CA PHE A 155 3.01 17.17 31.59
C PHE A 155 3.54 18.52 31.08
N ARG A 156 4.68 18.49 30.37
CA ARG A 156 5.24 19.63 29.64
C ARG A 156 6.03 19.14 28.42
N LYS A 157 6.03 19.93 27.35
CA LYS A 157 6.84 19.71 26.14
C LYS A 157 7.64 20.98 25.81
N GLU A 158 8.91 20.81 25.45
CA GLU A 158 9.84 21.86 25.02
C GLU A 158 10.50 21.41 23.71
N ILE A 159 9.82 21.70 22.60
CA ILE A 159 10.24 21.29 21.25
C ILE A 159 10.89 22.47 20.55
N SER A 160 12.14 22.31 20.12
CA SER A 160 13.00 23.46 19.78
C SER A 160 13.04 23.85 18.30
N GLN A 161 12.74 22.95 17.37
CA GLN A 161 12.83 23.22 15.93
C GLN A 161 11.52 22.98 15.20
N PHE A 162 10.89 21.82 15.39
CA PHE A 162 9.68 21.45 14.66
C PHE A 162 8.71 20.66 15.52
N TYR A 163 7.45 21.12 15.56
CA TYR A 163 6.35 20.42 16.23
C TYR A 163 5.18 20.26 15.27
N TYR A 164 4.68 19.03 15.15
CA TYR A 164 3.44 18.69 14.47
C TYR A 164 2.65 17.70 15.33
N ASN A 165 1.36 17.97 15.52
CA ASN A 165 0.43 17.06 16.17
C ASN A 165 -0.98 17.33 15.63
N ASP A 166 -1.53 16.37 14.89
CA ASP A 166 -2.83 16.47 14.24
C ASP A 166 -4.02 16.57 15.21
N ARG A 167 -3.80 16.21 16.49
CA ARG A 167 -4.78 16.26 17.57
C ARG A 167 -4.57 17.44 18.53
N ASP A 168 -3.51 18.24 18.36
CA ASP A 168 -3.22 19.40 19.20
C ASP A 168 -3.58 20.71 18.48
N PRO A 169 -4.58 21.47 18.97
CA PRO A 169 -4.93 22.76 18.37
C PRO A 169 -3.83 23.83 18.52
N GLU A 170 -2.84 23.62 19.39
CA GLU A 170 -1.65 24.48 19.51
C GLU A 170 -0.55 24.13 18.50
N SER A 171 -0.74 23.09 17.68
CA SER A 171 0.23 22.72 16.64
C SER A 171 0.37 23.86 15.62
N PRO A 172 1.59 24.31 15.30
CA PRO A 172 1.80 25.42 14.36
C PRO A 172 1.23 25.12 12.97
N GLU A 173 0.37 25.99 12.45
CA GLU A 173 -0.23 25.85 11.13
C GLU A 173 0.81 25.72 10.01
N ALA A 174 1.93 26.44 10.11
CA ALA A 174 3.04 26.38 9.15
C ALA A 174 3.74 25.00 9.10
N ASN A 175 3.50 24.13 10.08
CA ASN A 175 4.10 22.79 10.15
C ASN A 175 3.14 21.68 9.72
N GLN A 176 1.92 22.01 9.29
CA GLN A 176 0.93 21.02 8.89
C GLN A 176 1.46 20.10 7.79
N CYS A 177 1.37 18.80 8.04
CA CYS A 177 1.56 17.74 7.07
C CYS A 177 0.17 17.24 6.65
N GLY A 178 0.02 16.80 5.41
CA GLY A 178 -1.32 16.49 4.87
C GLY A 178 -1.26 15.82 3.51
N GLU A 179 -2.26 16.08 2.67
CA GLU A 179 -2.35 15.56 1.32
C GLU A 179 -2.13 16.68 0.29
N SER A 180 -1.44 16.34 -0.80
CA SER A 180 -1.32 17.20 -1.98
C SER A 180 -2.65 17.29 -2.75
N GLU A 181 -2.70 18.13 -3.79
CA GLU A 181 -3.89 18.22 -4.66
C GLU A 181 -4.26 16.89 -5.33
N ASP A 182 -3.26 16.01 -5.53
CA ASP A 182 -3.44 14.68 -6.11
C ASP A 182 -3.81 13.61 -5.07
N GLY A 183 -3.94 14.00 -3.79
CA GLY A 183 -4.25 13.10 -2.67
C GLY A 183 -3.03 12.34 -2.13
N ASP A 184 -1.81 12.65 -2.60
CA ASP A 184 -0.59 12.03 -2.09
C ASP A 184 -0.17 12.66 -0.75
N PRO A 185 0.22 11.87 0.27
CA PRO A 185 0.74 12.41 1.53
C PRO A 185 1.99 13.27 1.33
N VAL A 186 2.07 14.40 2.02
CA VAL A 186 3.17 15.36 1.95
C VAL A 186 3.53 15.94 3.31
N ILE A 187 4.83 16.04 3.57
CA ILE A 187 5.39 16.79 4.71
C ILE A 187 5.49 18.29 4.41
N SER A 188 5.42 19.11 5.45
CA SER A 188 5.67 20.55 5.34
C SER A 188 7.10 20.87 4.91
N ASP A 189 7.29 22.00 4.23
CA ASP A 189 8.62 22.47 3.84
C ASP A 189 9.51 22.75 5.07
N ASN A 190 8.91 23.20 6.18
CA ASN A 190 9.60 23.40 7.45
C ASN A 190 10.21 22.11 7.99
N LEU A 191 9.52 20.97 7.86
CA LEU A 191 10.10 19.68 8.22
C LEU A 191 11.17 19.26 7.21
N ARG A 192 10.89 19.38 5.91
CA ARG A 192 11.78 18.91 4.84
C ARG A 192 13.19 19.49 4.94
N VAL A 193 13.34 20.77 5.29
CA VAL A 193 14.65 21.42 5.41
C VAL A 193 15.48 20.92 6.61
N LEU A 194 14.85 20.28 7.59
CA LEU A 194 15.51 19.71 8.77
C LEU A 194 15.97 18.26 8.55
N LEU A 195 15.48 17.60 7.51
CA LEU A 195 15.81 16.21 7.22
C LEU A 195 17.16 16.10 6.51
N SER A 196 17.91 15.06 6.85
CA SER A 196 19.18 14.76 6.21
C SER A 196 19.04 14.30 4.76
N ASN A 197 17.83 13.92 4.33
CA ASN A 197 17.50 13.66 2.93
C ASN A 197 16.39 14.61 2.46
N PRO A 198 16.70 15.63 1.65
CA PRO A 198 15.70 16.59 1.17
C PRO A 198 14.71 15.99 0.16
N MET A 199 14.99 14.79 -0.38
CA MET A 199 14.09 14.07 -1.29
C MET A 199 12.98 13.29 -0.56
N THR A 200 12.96 13.32 0.78
CA THR A 200 11.88 12.72 1.56
C THR A 200 10.60 13.56 1.40
N THR A 201 9.50 12.90 1.07
CA THR A 201 8.24 13.59 0.73
C THR A 201 7.13 13.37 1.73
N ASP A 202 7.11 12.25 2.45
CA ASP A 202 6.01 11.83 3.33
C ASP A 202 6.50 11.32 4.69
N LEU A 203 5.59 11.21 5.67
CA LEU A 203 5.90 10.75 7.02
C LEU A 203 6.27 9.25 7.04
N GLU A 204 5.70 8.46 6.15
CA GLU A 204 5.96 7.02 6.01
C GLU A 204 7.42 6.70 5.63
N GLU A 205 8.07 7.57 4.88
CA GLU A 205 9.50 7.49 4.59
C GLU A 205 10.37 7.74 5.81
N ILE A 206 10.03 8.75 6.61
CA ILE A 206 10.73 9.06 7.86
C ILE A 206 10.59 7.89 8.82
N ARG A 207 9.37 7.37 8.97
CA ARG A 207 9.05 6.21 9.81
C ARG A 207 9.91 4.99 9.47
N ARG A 208 10.02 4.64 8.18
CA ARG A 208 10.83 3.51 7.71
C ARG A 208 12.33 3.68 7.98
N ASP A 209 12.85 4.90 7.91
CA ASP A 209 14.25 5.19 8.21
C ASP A 209 14.52 5.12 9.72
N LEU A 210 13.63 5.70 10.53
CA LEU A 210 13.69 5.58 11.99
C LEU A 210 13.62 4.12 12.45
N ALA A 211 12.71 3.33 11.88
CA ALA A 211 12.56 1.91 12.17
C ALA A 211 13.79 1.06 11.78
N ALA A 212 14.61 1.55 10.84
CA ALA A 212 15.89 0.96 10.48
C ALA A 212 17.03 1.39 11.42
N GLY A 213 16.75 2.19 12.47
CA GLY A 213 17.74 2.73 13.39
C GLY A 213 18.58 3.86 12.78
N GLU A 214 18.13 4.46 11.68
CA GLU A 214 18.88 5.52 10.99
C GLU A 214 18.65 6.89 11.64
N SER A 215 19.63 7.78 11.48
CA SER A 215 19.41 9.20 11.74
C SER A 215 18.70 9.83 10.55
N VAL A 216 17.61 10.55 10.84
CA VAL A 216 16.84 11.29 9.83
C VAL A 216 17.15 12.78 9.82
N VAL A 217 17.91 13.26 10.81
CA VAL A 217 18.30 14.69 10.97
C VAL A 217 19.79 14.89 10.69
N GLN A 218 20.65 14.03 11.24
CA GLN A 218 22.09 14.17 11.04
C GLN A 218 22.50 13.68 9.64
N PRO A 219 23.52 14.30 9.03
CA PRO A 219 24.07 13.83 7.77
C PRO A 219 24.49 12.35 7.85
N LEU A 220 23.99 11.56 6.91
CA LEU A 220 24.33 10.14 6.78
C LEU A 220 25.06 9.92 5.44
N GLU A 221 26.13 9.12 5.46
CA GLU A 221 26.76 8.68 4.21
C GLU A 221 25.85 7.69 3.47
N ARG A 222 25.42 8.08 2.26
CA ARG A 222 24.50 7.28 1.45
C ARG A 222 25.20 6.78 0.20
N THR A 223 25.94 5.69 0.34
CA THR A 223 26.64 5.03 -0.77
C THR A 223 25.65 4.42 -1.78
N LEU A 224 26.15 3.97 -2.93
CA LEU A 224 25.30 3.27 -3.90
C LEU A 224 24.68 1.98 -3.31
N GLU A 225 25.42 1.27 -2.45
CA GLU A 225 24.93 0.04 -1.82
C GLU A 225 23.85 0.32 -0.76
N TYR A 226 23.94 1.46 -0.06
CA TYR A 226 22.86 1.95 0.81
C TYR A 226 21.56 2.11 0.01
N TRP A 227 21.62 2.85 -1.10
CA TRP A 227 20.45 3.07 -1.95
C TRP A 227 19.91 1.79 -2.57
N ARG A 228 20.80 0.90 -2.99
CA ARG A 228 20.42 -0.42 -3.50
C ARG A 228 19.64 -1.22 -2.45
N THR A 229 20.08 -1.19 -1.19
CA THR A 229 19.39 -1.86 -0.08
C THR A 229 17.99 -1.28 0.14
N LYS A 230 17.86 0.05 0.15
CA LYS A 230 16.55 0.74 0.26
C LYS A 230 15.61 0.36 -0.89
N VAL A 231 16.08 0.48 -2.13
CA VAL A 231 15.31 0.16 -3.35
C VAL A 231 14.85 -1.30 -3.40
N ARG A 232 15.67 -2.25 -2.92
CA ARG A 232 15.29 -3.67 -2.85
C ARG A 232 14.20 -3.95 -1.82
N ARG A 233 14.18 -3.21 -0.71
CA ARG A 233 13.11 -3.30 0.29
C ARG A 233 11.84 -2.61 -0.21
N ASN A 234 11.97 -1.45 -0.85
CA ASN A 234 10.87 -0.72 -1.46
C ASN A 234 11.33 0.04 -2.72
N TRP A 235 10.84 -0.39 -3.88
CA TRP A 235 11.19 0.19 -5.17
C TRP A 235 10.91 1.71 -5.25
N ARG A 236 9.94 2.21 -4.47
CA ARG A 236 9.58 3.63 -4.41
C ARG A 236 10.72 4.50 -3.90
N ASP A 237 11.65 3.94 -3.11
CA ASP A 237 12.79 4.69 -2.59
C ASP A 237 13.75 5.14 -3.70
N LEU A 238 13.58 4.66 -4.95
CA LEU A 238 14.31 5.20 -6.11
C LEU A 238 14.08 6.72 -6.27
N LYS A 239 12.89 7.24 -5.91
CA LYS A 239 12.61 8.68 -5.95
C LYS A 239 13.49 9.49 -4.98
N ARG A 240 13.96 8.84 -3.91
CA ARG A 240 14.79 9.43 -2.85
C ARG A 240 16.28 9.38 -3.16
N VAL A 241 16.68 8.63 -4.19
CA VAL A 241 18.07 8.52 -4.65
C VAL A 241 18.47 9.79 -5.40
N PRO A 242 19.63 10.41 -5.10
CA PRO A 242 20.17 11.52 -5.88
C PRO A 242 20.32 11.16 -7.35
N MET A 243 20.07 12.11 -8.26
CA MET A 243 19.97 11.84 -9.69
C MET A 243 21.26 11.22 -10.26
N GLU A 244 22.41 11.68 -9.79
CA GLU A 244 23.75 11.21 -10.13
C GLU A 244 24.03 9.76 -9.69
N MET A 245 23.26 9.24 -8.72
CA MET A 245 23.40 7.86 -8.21
C MET A 245 22.38 6.89 -8.79
N ARG A 246 21.40 7.37 -9.58
CA ARG A 246 20.42 6.56 -10.29
C ARG A 246 21.04 5.89 -11.52
N THR A 247 21.97 4.98 -11.29
CA THR A 247 22.61 4.19 -12.34
C THR A 247 21.58 3.32 -13.07
N ASN A 248 21.85 2.98 -14.33
CA ASN A 248 20.99 2.06 -15.11
C ASN A 248 20.68 0.77 -14.33
N ASN A 249 21.68 0.17 -13.69
CA ASN A 249 21.49 -1.05 -12.90
C ASN A 249 20.49 -0.85 -11.75
N LEU A 250 20.64 0.23 -10.98
CA LEU A 250 19.73 0.50 -9.85
C LEU A 250 18.30 0.78 -10.34
N CYS A 251 18.16 1.56 -11.42
CA CYS A 251 16.87 1.84 -12.04
C CYS A 251 16.20 0.57 -12.57
N HIS A 252 16.95 -0.32 -13.24
CA HIS A 252 16.45 -1.61 -13.69
C HIS A 252 16.10 -2.55 -12.53
N GLU A 253 16.86 -2.55 -11.43
CA GLU A 253 16.53 -3.30 -10.21
C GLU A 253 15.18 -2.82 -9.64
N ALA A 254 14.96 -1.51 -9.50
CA ALA A 254 13.67 -0.97 -9.05
C ALA A 254 12.52 -1.34 -9.99
N MET A 255 12.75 -1.19 -11.31
CA MET A 255 11.77 -1.54 -12.33
C MET A 255 11.43 -3.03 -12.32
N ALA A 256 12.35 -3.92 -11.96
CA ALA A 256 12.10 -5.35 -11.86
C ALA A 256 10.99 -5.67 -10.84
N TYR A 257 10.85 -4.89 -9.77
CA TYR A 257 9.77 -5.04 -8.79
C TYR A 257 8.45 -4.42 -9.28
N TYR A 258 8.47 -3.23 -9.87
CA TYR A 258 7.27 -2.57 -10.37
C TYR A 258 7.56 -1.64 -11.54
N ILE A 259 6.71 -1.68 -12.58
CA ILE A 259 6.90 -0.89 -13.80
C ILE A 259 6.85 0.63 -13.57
N GLY A 260 6.10 1.08 -12.57
CA GLY A 260 6.02 2.50 -12.22
C GLY A 260 7.31 3.11 -11.67
N ALA A 261 8.35 2.32 -11.41
CA ALA A 261 9.68 2.86 -11.11
C ALA A 261 10.24 3.72 -12.26
N LEU A 262 9.75 3.53 -13.50
CA LEU A 262 10.13 4.32 -14.68
C LEU A 262 10.02 5.83 -14.46
N GLN A 263 9.01 6.30 -13.71
CA GLN A 263 8.82 7.73 -13.45
C GLN A 263 9.97 8.37 -12.66
N TYR A 264 10.82 7.56 -12.03
CA TYR A 264 11.98 8.00 -11.26
C TYR A 264 13.30 7.79 -12.00
N PHE A 265 13.29 7.37 -13.26
CA PHE A 265 14.51 7.24 -14.04
C PHE A 265 15.11 8.63 -14.34
N PRO A 266 16.45 8.74 -14.49
CA PRO A 266 17.06 9.99 -14.91
C PRO A 266 16.52 10.49 -16.26
N PRO A 267 16.49 11.82 -16.47
CA PRO A 267 16.19 12.37 -17.79
C PRO A 267 17.07 11.74 -18.88
N GLY A 268 16.45 11.28 -19.96
CA GLY A 268 17.15 10.62 -21.08
C GLY A 268 17.57 9.17 -20.85
N ALA A 269 17.37 8.59 -19.66
CA ALA A 269 17.65 7.17 -19.41
C ALA A 269 16.62 6.23 -20.06
N ILE A 270 15.41 6.71 -20.31
CA ILE A 270 14.36 5.95 -20.99
C ILE A 270 14.59 6.06 -22.51
N THR A 271 15.05 4.97 -23.13
CA THR A 271 15.21 4.86 -24.58
C THR A 271 13.97 4.23 -25.23
N ALA A 272 13.87 4.28 -26.56
CA ALA A 272 12.79 3.62 -27.30
C ALA A 272 12.81 2.08 -27.11
N GLU A 273 14.00 1.48 -27.01
CA GLU A 273 14.17 0.06 -26.75
C GLU A 273 13.66 -0.31 -25.35
N LEU A 274 14.00 0.49 -24.33
CA LEU A 274 13.50 0.29 -22.98
C LEU A 274 11.99 0.51 -22.90
N ALA A 275 11.45 1.53 -23.56
CA ALA A 275 10.02 1.79 -23.64
C ALA A 275 9.26 0.58 -24.22
N THR A 276 9.79 -0.02 -25.29
CA THR A 276 9.24 -1.24 -25.91
C THR A 276 9.30 -2.43 -24.96
N ALA A 277 10.44 -2.66 -24.32
CA ALA A 277 10.60 -3.74 -23.35
C ALA A 277 9.66 -3.57 -22.14
N ALA A 278 9.50 -2.34 -21.67
CA ALA A 278 8.61 -1.98 -20.58
C ALA A 278 7.13 -2.25 -20.93
N ALA A 279 6.66 -1.76 -22.08
CA ALA A 279 5.28 -1.96 -22.55
C ALA A 279 4.95 -3.43 -22.84
N THR A 280 5.93 -4.20 -23.33
CA THR A 280 5.79 -5.65 -23.54
C THR A 280 5.68 -6.41 -22.23
N ARG A 281 6.26 -5.89 -21.14
CA ARG A 281 6.14 -6.52 -19.82
C ARG A 281 4.82 -6.18 -19.13
N ASP A 282 4.43 -4.92 -19.20
CA ASP A 282 3.19 -4.39 -18.63
C ASP A 282 2.74 -3.18 -19.46
N GLY A 283 1.57 -3.27 -20.09
CA GLY A 283 1.03 -2.20 -20.93
C GLY A 283 0.80 -0.89 -20.19
N LYS A 284 0.67 -0.92 -18.85
CA LYS A 284 0.58 0.27 -18.01
C LYS A 284 1.88 1.08 -17.97
N ALA A 285 2.98 0.54 -18.50
CA ALA A 285 4.24 1.26 -18.65
C ALA A 285 4.07 2.62 -19.33
N LEU A 286 3.18 2.70 -20.33
CA LEU A 286 2.96 3.92 -21.11
C LEU A 286 2.72 5.16 -20.23
N ARG A 287 2.04 5.00 -19.10
CA ARG A 287 1.75 6.09 -18.14
C ARG A 287 3.00 6.78 -17.62
N TYR A 288 4.12 6.07 -17.58
CA TYR A 288 5.37 6.54 -16.99
C TYR A 288 6.44 6.88 -18.03
N LEU A 289 6.09 6.79 -19.32
CA LEU A 289 7.03 7.09 -20.40
C LEU A 289 6.97 8.58 -20.80
N PRO A 290 8.10 9.15 -21.26
CA PRO A 290 8.10 10.44 -21.91
C PRO A 290 7.09 10.47 -23.08
N PRO A 291 6.26 11.52 -23.21
CA PRO A 291 5.23 11.61 -24.26
C PRO A 291 5.78 11.44 -25.68
N GLU A 292 7.03 11.81 -25.91
CA GLU A 292 7.73 11.71 -27.19
C GLU A 292 8.01 10.27 -27.61
N LEU A 293 8.07 9.33 -26.67
CA LEU A 293 8.29 7.90 -26.92
C LEU A 293 6.98 7.12 -27.10
N ILE A 294 5.83 7.73 -26.80
CA ILE A 294 4.53 7.08 -26.93
C ILE A 294 4.07 7.16 -28.39
N THR A 295 4.43 6.13 -29.15
CA THR A 295 4.06 5.95 -30.56
C THR A 295 2.84 5.06 -30.72
N ARG A 296 2.28 5.03 -31.94
CA ARG A 296 1.15 4.15 -32.28
C ARG A 296 1.53 2.68 -32.10
N GLU A 297 2.68 2.30 -32.62
CA GLU A 297 3.22 0.94 -32.54
C GLU A 297 3.34 0.50 -31.08
N LEU A 298 3.84 1.39 -30.22
CA LEU A 298 3.97 1.11 -28.79
C LEU A 298 2.61 0.98 -28.10
N CYS A 299 1.61 1.77 -28.50
CA CYS A 299 0.24 1.63 -27.99
C CYS A 299 -0.38 0.27 -28.34
N TYR A 300 -0.13 -0.27 -29.54
CA TYR A 300 -0.59 -1.61 -29.90
C TYR A 300 0.06 -2.70 -29.02
N ILE A 301 1.38 -2.61 -28.81
CA ILE A 301 2.09 -3.51 -27.89
C ILE A 301 1.47 -3.41 -26.49
N ALA A 302 1.32 -2.20 -25.96
CA ALA A 302 0.77 -2.00 -24.63
C ALA A 302 -0.68 -2.51 -24.50
N ALA A 303 -1.51 -2.34 -25.53
CA ALA A 303 -2.89 -2.84 -25.57
C ALA A 303 -2.97 -4.37 -25.47
N GLU A 304 -2.03 -5.08 -26.09
CA GLU A 304 -1.91 -6.55 -25.96
C GLU A 304 -1.47 -6.97 -24.55
N HIS A 305 -0.76 -6.08 -23.84
CA HIS A 305 -0.16 -6.33 -22.53
C HIS A 305 -0.87 -5.62 -21.36
N GLY A 306 -2.15 -5.27 -21.54
CA GLY A 306 -3.03 -4.85 -20.43
C GLY A 306 -3.05 -3.35 -20.13
N ALA A 307 -2.68 -2.50 -21.09
CA ALA A 307 -2.88 -1.06 -21.00
C ALA A 307 -4.37 -0.70 -20.77
N ILE A 308 -4.61 0.37 -20.01
CA ILE A 308 -5.92 0.90 -19.70
C ILE A 308 -6.15 2.16 -20.55
N LEU A 309 -7.22 2.17 -21.36
CA LEU A 309 -7.54 3.27 -22.27
C LEU A 309 -7.54 4.63 -21.58
N LYS A 310 -8.29 4.74 -20.48
CA LYS A 310 -8.47 6.00 -19.75
C LYS A 310 -7.17 6.63 -19.25
N TYR A 311 -6.16 5.84 -18.91
CA TYR A 311 -4.99 6.31 -18.17
C TYR A 311 -3.66 6.15 -18.90
N ASP A 312 -3.55 5.20 -19.82
CA ASP A 312 -2.25 4.78 -20.36
C ASP A 312 -2.11 5.09 -21.85
N ILE A 313 -3.23 5.15 -22.60
CA ILE A 313 -3.21 5.40 -24.05
C ILE A 313 -3.74 6.81 -24.33
N PRO A 314 -2.93 7.71 -24.91
CA PRO A 314 -3.39 9.04 -25.28
C PRO A 314 -4.53 9.00 -26.31
N GLU A 315 -5.63 9.70 -26.06
CA GLU A 315 -6.80 9.71 -26.96
C GLU A 315 -6.46 10.15 -28.39
N ARG A 316 -5.45 11.01 -28.57
CA ARG A 316 -4.95 11.43 -29.90
C ARG A 316 -4.42 10.27 -30.76
N LEU A 317 -4.14 9.12 -30.15
CA LEU A 317 -3.65 7.91 -30.80
C LEU A 317 -4.74 6.84 -30.95
N TYR A 318 -5.99 7.13 -30.59
CA TYR A 318 -7.08 6.19 -30.75
C TYR A 318 -7.35 5.88 -32.21
N GLU A 319 -7.35 4.59 -32.51
CA GLU A 319 -7.71 4.02 -33.80
C GLU A 319 -8.67 2.87 -33.55
N HIS A 320 -9.59 2.64 -34.49
CA HIS A 320 -10.61 1.60 -34.34
C HIS A 320 -9.98 0.22 -34.05
N ALA A 321 -8.92 -0.14 -34.78
CA ALA A 321 -8.21 -1.40 -34.59
C ALA A 321 -7.53 -1.50 -33.22
N LEU A 322 -6.86 -0.43 -32.75
CA LEU A 322 -6.25 -0.38 -31.41
C LEU A 322 -7.29 -0.58 -30.31
N LEU A 323 -8.40 0.14 -30.39
CA LEU A 323 -9.49 0.02 -29.43
C LEU A 323 -10.07 -1.40 -29.44
N CYS A 324 -10.23 -2.01 -30.61
CA CYS A 324 -10.63 -3.41 -30.71
C CYS A 324 -9.63 -4.34 -30.01
N THR A 325 -8.32 -4.15 -30.17
CA THR A 325 -7.31 -4.93 -29.45
C THR A 325 -7.47 -4.84 -27.94
N VAL A 326 -7.72 -3.64 -27.40
CA VAL A 326 -7.97 -3.48 -25.95
C VAL A 326 -9.23 -4.21 -25.50
N ILE A 327 -10.36 -4.00 -26.18
CA ILE A 327 -11.64 -4.62 -25.83
C ILE A 327 -11.58 -6.14 -25.95
N LYS A 328 -10.80 -6.66 -26.91
CA LYS A 328 -10.60 -8.09 -27.09
C LYS A 328 -10.09 -8.76 -25.82
N ASN A 329 -9.18 -8.09 -25.12
CA ASN A 329 -8.49 -8.60 -23.94
C ASN A 329 -9.21 -8.23 -22.64
N ASN A 330 -9.93 -7.11 -22.60
CA ASN A 330 -10.60 -6.59 -21.40
C ASN A 330 -11.92 -5.90 -21.75
N ASP A 331 -13.04 -6.63 -21.72
CA ASP A 331 -14.36 -6.14 -22.13
C ASP A 331 -14.86 -4.95 -21.31
N TRP A 332 -14.51 -4.87 -20.01
CA TRP A 332 -14.89 -3.75 -19.14
C TRP A 332 -14.41 -2.39 -19.64
N GLN A 333 -13.30 -2.33 -20.40
CA GLN A 333 -12.77 -1.08 -20.93
C GLN A 333 -13.68 -0.43 -21.99
N MET A 334 -14.74 -1.11 -22.43
CA MET A 334 -15.75 -0.58 -23.34
C MET A 334 -16.39 0.71 -22.82
N GLU A 335 -16.46 0.91 -21.50
CA GLU A 335 -16.98 2.13 -20.89
C GLU A 335 -16.13 3.38 -21.17
N HIS A 336 -14.86 3.20 -21.53
CA HIS A 336 -13.92 4.27 -21.84
C HIS A 336 -13.77 4.52 -23.34
N VAL A 337 -14.45 3.75 -24.19
CA VAL A 337 -14.41 3.93 -25.64
C VAL A 337 -15.30 5.14 -26.03
N PRO A 338 -14.76 6.15 -26.73
CA PRO A 338 -15.58 7.27 -27.20
C PRO A 338 -16.64 6.79 -28.20
N LEU A 339 -17.84 7.37 -28.12
CA LEU A 339 -19.00 6.93 -28.90
C LEU A 339 -18.74 6.87 -30.41
N VAL A 340 -17.93 7.79 -30.93
CA VAL A 340 -17.56 7.85 -32.36
C VAL A 340 -16.83 6.59 -32.85
N PHE A 341 -16.22 5.80 -31.97
CA PHE A 341 -15.53 4.56 -32.30
C PHE A 341 -16.36 3.30 -32.07
N ILE A 342 -17.55 3.40 -31.45
CA ILE A 342 -18.42 2.26 -31.22
C ILE A 342 -19.08 1.86 -32.54
N THR A 343 -18.58 0.78 -33.13
CA THR A 343 -19.14 0.20 -34.36
C THR A 343 -19.75 -1.17 -34.09
N GLU A 344 -20.55 -1.66 -35.04
CA GLU A 344 -21.09 -3.02 -34.99
C GLU A 344 -19.99 -4.09 -34.81
N ASP A 345 -18.85 -3.94 -35.50
CA ASP A 345 -17.73 -4.87 -35.40
C ASP A 345 -17.11 -4.90 -34.00
N MET A 346 -16.98 -3.72 -33.37
CA MET A 346 -16.50 -3.62 -32.00
C MET A 346 -17.49 -4.22 -31.01
N LEU A 347 -18.80 -4.03 -31.22
CA LEU A 347 -19.83 -4.63 -30.38
C LEU A 347 -19.87 -6.16 -30.51
N VAL A 348 -19.65 -6.69 -31.72
CA VAL A 348 -19.46 -8.13 -31.94
C VAL A 348 -18.26 -8.63 -31.15
N LEU A 349 -17.13 -7.92 -31.21
CA LEU A 349 -15.92 -8.27 -30.45
C LEU A 349 -16.15 -8.21 -28.93
N TYR A 350 -16.82 -7.17 -28.44
CA TYR A 350 -17.17 -6.97 -27.03
C TYR A 350 -17.95 -8.16 -26.46
N VAL A 351 -18.92 -8.69 -27.22
CA VAL A 351 -19.70 -9.87 -26.83
C VAL A 351 -18.90 -11.17 -26.94
N LYS A 352 -18.01 -11.28 -27.93
CA LYS A 352 -17.09 -12.43 -28.06
C LYS A 352 -16.09 -12.52 -26.91
N SER A 353 -15.64 -11.37 -26.40
CA SER A 353 -14.57 -11.29 -25.40
C SER A 353 -15.03 -11.39 -23.94
N GLY A 354 -16.32 -11.20 -23.66
CA GLY A 354 -16.78 -11.24 -22.27
C GLY A 354 -18.29 -11.22 -22.10
N ARG A 355 -18.76 -10.50 -21.09
CA ARG A 355 -20.17 -10.55 -20.66
C ARG A 355 -21.09 -9.76 -21.58
N GLY A 356 -20.55 -8.73 -22.22
CA GLY A 356 -21.38 -7.80 -23.00
C GLY A 356 -22.42 -7.09 -22.11
N ALA A 357 -22.11 -6.84 -20.83
CA ALA A 357 -23.09 -6.47 -19.80
C ALA A 357 -23.91 -5.20 -20.14
N TRP A 358 -23.32 -4.26 -20.88
CA TRP A 358 -23.94 -3.00 -21.27
C TRP A 358 -24.26 -2.92 -22.77
N LEU A 359 -24.36 -4.06 -23.45
CA LEU A 359 -24.59 -4.14 -24.90
C LEU A 359 -25.80 -3.32 -25.35
N ASP A 360 -26.91 -3.38 -24.61
CA ASP A 360 -28.13 -2.62 -24.95
C ASP A 360 -27.88 -1.11 -25.02
N ARG A 361 -27.18 -0.57 -24.00
CA ARG A 361 -26.81 0.84 -23.92
C ARG A 361 -25.95 1.25 -25.10
N TYR A 362 -24.90 0.47 -25.41
CA TYR A 362 -23.97 0.83 -26.48
C TYR A 362 -24.60 0.70 -27.87
N CYS A 363 -25.42 -0.34 -28.09
CA CYS A 363 -26.23 -0.48 -29.31
C CYS A 363 -27.14 0.74 -29.53
N GLN A 364 -27.86 1.18 -28.49
CA GLN A 364 -28.73 2.35 -28.55
C GLN A 364 -27.96 3.62 -28.88
N GLN A 365 -26.83 3.86 -28.20
CA GLN A 365 -26.03 5.06 -28.41
C GLN A 365 -25.39 5.10 -29.80
N ALA A 366 -24.95 3.96 -30.34
CA ALA A 366 -24.32 3.86 -31.65
C ALA A 366 -25.32 3.68 -32.81
N GLY A 367 -26.62 3.53 -32.53
CA GLY A 367 -27.63 3.24 -33.56
C GLY A 367 -27.48 1.86 -34.21
N VAL A 368 -26.89 0.89 -33.50
CA VAL A 368 -26.65 -0.48 -33.98
C VAL A 368 -27.70 -1.44 -33.43
N SER A 369 -28.20 -2.36 -34.27
CA SER A 369 -29.16 -3.38 -33.82
C SER A 369 -28.50 -4.44 -32.93
N LYS A 370 -28.97 -4.57 -31.69
CA LYS A 370 -28.54 -5.64 -30.77
C LYS A 370 -28.73 -7.02 -31.38
N GLN A 371 -29.87 -7.26 -32.02
CA GLN A 371 -30.17 -8.56 -32.64
C GLN A 371 -29.12 -8.89 -33.72
N LYS A 372 -28.79 -7.91 -34.57
CA LYS A 372 -27.79 -8.10 -35.63
C LYS A 372 -26.41 -8.42 -35.05
N VAL A 373 -25.99 -7.74 -33.98
CA VAL A 373 -24.73 -8.04 -33.29
C VAL A 373 -24.71 -9.47 -32.77
N LEU A 374 -25.76 -9.89 -32.05
CA LEU A 374 -25.84 -11.24 -31.46
C LEU A 374 -25.86 -12.33 -32.54
N GLU A 375 -26.62 -12.13 -33.63
CA GLU A 375 -26.64 -13.04 -34.78
C GLU A 375 -25.25 -13.16 -35.42
N ARG A 376 -24.51 -12.06 -35.59
CA ARG A 376 -23.14 -12.09 -36.10
C ARG A 376 -22.17 -12.82 -35.16
N VAL A 377 -22.31 -12.66 -33.85
CA VAL A 377 -21.50 -13.39 -32.86
C VAL A 377 -21.77 -14.90 -32.97
N MET A 378 -23.05 -15.29 -33.02
CA MET A 378 -23.44 -16.69 -33.15
C MET A 378 -23.07 -17.28 -34.52
N ALA A 379 -23.06 -16.49 -35.58
CA ALA A 379 -22.71 -16.94 -36.92
C ALA A 379 -21.21 -17.27 -37.07
N ASP A 380 -20.36 -16.65 -36.25
CA ASP A 380 -18.90 -16.77 -36.37
C ASP A 380 -18.37 -18.15 -35.98
N ASP A 381 -18.75 -18.64 -34.80
CA ASP A 381 -18.26 -19.91 -34.26
C ASP A 381 -19.19 -20.37 -33.12
N ILE A 382 -19.47 -21.67 -33.07
CA ILE A 382 -20.33 -22.29 -32.05
C ILE A 382 -19.83 -22.04 -30.62
N LYS A 383 -18.51 -21.87 -30.42
CA LYS A 383 -17.94 -21.61 -29.09
C LYS A 383 -18.49 -20.35 -28.42
N TYR A 384 -18.91 -19.35 -29.22
CA TYR A 384 -19.46 -18.10 -28.69
C TYR A 384 -20.90 -18.25 -28.18
N LEU A 385 -21.59 -19.34 -28.50
CA LEU A 385 -22.92 -19.61 -27.94
C LEU A 385 -22.91 -19.67 -26.42
N GLU A 386 -21.80 -20.10 -25.82
CA GLU A 386 -21.67 -20.11 -24.36
C GLU A 386 -21.81 -18.70 -23.77
N ASN A 387 -21.14 -17.69 -24.35
CA ASN A 387 -21.26 -16.30 -23.91
C ASN A 387 -22.68 -15.79 -24.09
N ILE A 388 -23.30 -16.09 -25.23
CA ILE A 388 -24.68 -15.70 -25.51
C ILE A 388 -25.65 -16.37 -24.53
N PHE A 389 -25.53 -17.67 -24.28
CA PHE A 389 -26.45 -18.39 -23.39
C PHE A 389 -26.27 -18.01 -21.92
N ASN A 390 -25.08 -17.53 -21.57
CA ASN A 390 -24.82 -16.96 -20.25
C ASN A 390 -25.57 -15.64 -20.04
N TRP A 391 -25.50 -14.71 -21.00
CA TRP A 391 -25.85 -13.30 -20.76
C TRP A 391 -26.97 -12.74 -21.65
N HIS A 392 -27.16 -13.29 -22.84
CA HIS A 392 -28.04 -12.77 -23.90
C HIS A 392 -29.01 -13.85 -24.45
N LEU A 393 -29.36 -14.84 -23.63
CA LEU A 393 -30.30 -15.90 -24.02
C LEU A 393 -31.73 -15.35 -24.09
N SER A 394 -32.39 -15.58 -25.22
CA SER A 394 -33.76 -15.18 -25.50
C SER A 394 -34.39 -16.19 -26.48
N PRO A 395 -35.71 -16.19 -26.68
CA PRO A 395 -36.34 -17.05 -27.68
C PRO A 395 -35.76 -16.83 -29.09
N ALA A 396 -35.49 -15.57 -29.46
CA ALA A 396 -34.92 -15.21 -30.75
C ALA A 396 -33.48 -15.73 -30.92
N THR A 397 -32.61 -15.49 -29.92
CA THR A 397 -31.21 -15.96 -29.99
C THR A 397 -31.10 -17.48 -29.95
N TYR A 398 -31.99 -18.15 -29.20
CA TYR A 398 -32.05 -19.61 -29.18
C TYR A 398 -32.53 -20.20 -30.52
N ALA A 399 -33.61 -19.66 -31.10
CA ALA A 399 -34.12 -20.13 -32.40
C ALA A 399 -33.08 -19.98 -33.51
N TYR A 400 -32.35 -18.86 -33.53
CA TYR A 400 -31.25 -18.64 -34.47
C TYR A 400 -30.11 -19.65 -34.28
N ALA A 401 -29.69 -19.90 -33.03
CA ALA A 401 -28.66 -20.87 -32.72
C ALA A 401 -29.08 -22.30 -33.13
N GLN A 402 -30.32 -22.70 -32.83
CA GLN A 402 -30.85 -24.01 -33.20
C GLN A 402 -30.86 -24.21 -34.72
N GLN A 403 -31.37 -23.24 -35.49
CA GLN A 403 -31.39 -23.32 -36.95
C GLN A 403 -29.99 -23.56 -37.55
N ARG A 404 -28.95 -23.03 -36.90
CA ARG A 404 -27.57 -23.10 -37.38
C ARG A 404 -26.85 -24.37 -36.94
N TYR A 405 -26.98 -24.74 -35.67
CA TYR A 405 -26.12 -25.72 -35.00
C TYR A 405 -26.80 -27.03 -34.61
N ASP A 406 -28.13 -27.15 -34.75
CA ASP A 406 -28.86 -28.42 -34.60
C ASP A 406 -28.68 -29.30 -35.85
N LYS A 407 -27.45 -29.75 -36.06
CA LYS A 407 -27.01 -30.51 -37.23
C LYS A 407 -25.99 -31.58 -36.82
N PRO A 408 -25.86 -32.68 -37.60
CA PRO A 408 -24.93 -33.76 -37.28
C PRO A 408 -23.48 -33.30 -37.08
N GLU A 409 -23.04 -32.29 -37.83
CA GLU A 409 -21.68 -31.75 -37.79
C GLU A 409 -21.30 -31.05 -36.46
N TYR A 410 -22.28 -30.62 -35.68
CA TYR A 410 -22.08 -29.94 -34.39
C TYR A 410 -22.69 -30.70 -33.20
N ALA A 411 -23.20 -31.92 -33.42
CA ALA A 411 -24.04 -32.66 -32.48
C ALA A 411 -23.43 -32.76 -31.07
N GLU A 412 -22.13 -33.05 -30.97
CA GLU A 412 -21.44 -33.17 -29.68
C GLU A 412 -21.40 -31.83 -28.90
N MET A 413 -20.96 -30.76 -29.56
CA MET A 413 -20.86 -29.44 -28.94
C MET A 413 -22.24 -28.83 -28.62
N TRP A 414 -23.21 -29.04 -29.52
CA TRP A 414 -24.58 -28.58 -29.35
C TRP A 414 -25.27 -29.28 -28.18
N GLU A 415 -25.13 -30.60 -28.06
CA GLU A 415 -25.69 -31.38 -26.95
C GLU A 415 -25.06 -30.97 -25.61
N ALA A 416 -23.74 -30.77 -25.58
CA ALA A 416 -23.05 -30.29 -24.38
C ALA A 416 -23.56 -28.92 -23.90
N LEU A 417 -23.75 -27.97 -24.84
CA LEU A 417 -24.33 -26.66 -24.54
C LEU A 417 -25.79 -26.79 -24.07
N HIS A 418 -26.59 -27.62 -24.73
CA HIS A 418 -28.00 -27.82 -24.38
C HIS A 418 -28.17 -28.42 -22.99
N GLN A 419 -27.33 -29.41 -22.61
CA GLN A 419 -27.31 -29.97 -21.26
C GLN A 419 -26.88 -28.93 -20.21
N ARG A 420 -25.81 -28.17 -20.49
CA ARG A 420 -25.30 -27.15 -19.56
C ARG A 420 -26.31 -26.03 -19.30
N PHE A 421 -27.06 -25.62 -20.32
CA PHE A 421 -28.02 -24.53 -20.24
C PHE A 421 -29.48 -24.99 -20.16
N ALA A 422 -29.74 -26.29 -19.93
CA ALA A 422 -31.08 -26.90 -19.95
C ALA A 422 -32.11 -26.14 -19.11
N ARG A 423 -31.72 -25.68 -17.91
CA ARG A 423 -32.60 -24.90 -17.02
C ARG A 423 -32.98 -23.54 -17.61
N LYS A 424 -32.04 -22.85 -18.27
CA LYS A 424 -32.31 -21.55 -18.89
C LYS A 424 -33.13 -21.71 -20.17
N ILE A 425 -32.83 -22.73 -20.98
CA ILE A 425 -33.55 -23.07 -22.20
C ILE A 425 -34.99 -23.46 -21.88
N GLY A 426 -35.22 -24.30 -20.87
CA GLY A 426 -36.57 -24.71 -20.45
C GLY A 426 -37.49 -23.55 -20.05
N ARG A 427 -36.93 -22.45 -19.52
CA ARG A 427 -37.69 -21.23 -19.19
C ARG A 427 -38.16 -20.46 -20.43
N LEU A 428 -37.52 -20.64 -21.59
CA LEU A 428 -37.95 -19.99 -22.84
C LEU A 428 -39.27 -20.56 -23.36
N SER A 429 -39.57 -21.81 -23.03
CA SER A 429 -40.76 -22.55 -23.48
C SER A 429 -41.97 -22.41 -22.55
N THR A 430 -41.84 -21.65 -21.45
CA THR A 430 -42.92 -21.40 -20.49
C THR A 430 -43.36 -19.94 -20.60
N PRO A 431 -44.64 -19.61 -20.86
CA PRO A 431 -45.09 -18.21 -20.87
C PRO A 431 -44.91 -17.61 -19.46
N PRO A 432 -44.61 -16.30 -19.34
CA PRO A 432 -44.51 -15.65 -18.03
C PRO A 432 -45.89 -15.70 -17.33
N LEU A 433 -45.87 -16.04 -16.03
CA LEU A 433 -47.04 -15.99 -15.14
C LEU A 433 -47.53 -14.54 -14.93
#